data_AF-A0A954LPA5-F1
#
_entry.id   AF-A0A954LPA5-F1
#
_cell.length_a   1.000
_cell.length_b   1.000
_cell.length_c   1.000
_cell.angle_alpha   90.00
_cell.angle_beta   90.00
_cell.angle_gamma   90.00
#
_symmetry.space_group_name_H-M   'P 1'
#
loop_
_entity.id
_entity.type
_entity.pdbx_description
1 polymer ?
#
loop_
_entity_poly.entity_id
_entity_poly.type
_entity_poly.pdbx_seq_one_letter_code
_entity_poly.pdbx_strand_id
1 'polypeptide(L)'
;MKYREEAIARDLYRELVSRFDEWTVEIAGAGVHWHCDISHNNRSCRISCFATESIAEFYTTYRQESCDSASSRIPSSKNTLNAVTDWLNGSDLATLYERYAFVDHKKRYLAQLWEQVLVMEPDLAISTSSELRQEWGDSYELAFSSEDRACRLSFYGKNEWPDARFSWDECQLFTYQPHDTAQLAGVLRGWLCNKWKPSQMRQEFPWLKIGELADYYENGKPIEGEFVKSWDYMEQFYDELNYPYTGGVRSFIAAMRLKGYDKTLRAGQSLSSLILSRSRRHGMRLDQPRVIFQFGDEGMVVYSSLQNQTNLVRSAYRSIKLSPAIETLLNQLQSTPID
;
A
#
# COMPACT_ATOMS: atom_id res chain seq x y z
N MET A 1 2.98 -16.21 -30.39
CA MET A 1 2.07 -15.89 -29.28
C MET A 1 2.36 -14.50 -28.77
N LYS A 2 1.33 -13.66 -28.58
CA LYS A 2 1.53 -12.25 -28.22
C LYS A 2 1.70 -12.03 -26.70
N TYR A 3 1.16 -12.93 -25.87
CA TYR A 3 1.24 -12.88 -24.40
C TYR A 3 1.66 -14.24 -23.83
N ARG A 4 2.48 -14.25 -22.77
CA ARG A 4 3.00 -15.49 -22.18
C ARG A 4 1.97 -16.19 -21.30
N GLU A 5 1.11 -15.41 -20.67
CA GLU A 5 -0.01 -15.86 -19.84
C GLU A 5 -0.99 -16.72 -20.64
N GLU A 6 -1.24 -16.37 -21.91
CA GLU A 6 -2.03 -17.19 -22.81
C GLU A 6 -1.37 -18.57 -23.04
N ALA A 7 -0.03 -18.65 -23.08
CA ALA A 7 0.68 -19.90 -23.37
C ALA A 7 0.52 -20.83 -22.18
N ILE A 8 0.80 -20.26 -21.00
CA ILE A 8 0.65 -20.92 -19.71
C ILE A 8 -0.79 -21.43 -19.54
N ALA A 9 -1.78 -20.59 -19.84
CA ALA A 9 -3.19 -20.99 -19.73
C ALA A 9 -3.56 -22.10 -20.73
N ARG A 10 -3.08 -22.05 -21.98
CA ARG A 10 -3.33 -23.10 -22.98
C ARG A 10 -2.63 -24.42 -22.61
N ASP A 11 -1.45 -24.36 -22.02
CA ASP A 11 -0.72 -25.53 -21.54
C ASP A 11 -1.45 -26.16 -20.37
N LEU A 12 -1.84 -25.33 -19.39
CA LEU A 12 -2.65 -25.74 -18.25
C LEU A 12 -3.99 -26.35 -18.68
N TYR A 13 -4.70 -25.71 -19.62
CA TYR A 13 -5.95 -26.22 -20.17
C TYR A 13 -5.80 -27.61 -20.78
N ARG A 14 -4.74 -27.83 -21.57
CA ARG A 14 -4.45 -29.15 -22.15
C ARG A 14 -4.20 -30.20 -21.06
N GLU A 15 -3.49 -29.83 -20.00
CA GLU A 15 -3.23 -30.73 -18.86
C GLU A 15 -4.53 -31.03 -18.08
N LEU A 16 -5.39 -30.04 -17.86
CA LEU A 16 -6.69 -30.21 -17.21
C LEU A 16 -7.61 -31.13 -18.03
N VAL A 17 -7.78 -30.88 -19.32
CA VAL A 17 -8.61 -31.72 -20.21
C VAL A 17 -8.07 -33.14 -20.26
N SER A 18 -6.75 -33.33 -20.37
CA SER A 18 -6.15 -34.65 -20.40
C SER A 18 -6.27 -35.43 -19.08
N ARG A 19 -6.45 -34.73 -17.96
CA ARG A 19 -6.54 -35.35 -16.62
C ARG A 19 -7.98 -35.64 -16.21
N PHE A 20 -8.95 -34.94 -16.78
CA PHE A 20 -10.34 -34.94 -16.33
C PHE A 20 -11.34 -35.00 -17.50
N ASP A 21 -11.52 -36.19 -18.07
CA ASP A 21 -12.39 -36.39 -19.25
C ASP A 21 -13.88 -36.07 -18.99
N GLU A 22 -14.35 -36.14 -17.74
CA GLU A 22 -15.76 -35.93 -17.37
C GLU A 22 -16.04 -34.54 -16.77
N TRP A 23 -15.01 -33.70 -16.60
CA TRP A 23 -15.15 -32.40 -15.93
C TRP A 23 -15.30 -31.27 -16.95
N THR A 24 -16.04 -30.23 -16.56
CA THR A 24 -16.17 -29.05 -17.41
C THR A 24 -14.92 -28.20 -17.25
N VAL A 25 -14.16 -28.03 -18.34
CA VAL A 25 -12.95 -27.19 -18.38
C VAL A 25 -13.12 -26.10 -19.43
N GLU A 26 -12.92 -24.86 -19.05
CA GLU A 26 -12.97 -23.68 -19.91
C GLU A 26 -11.67 -22.89 -19.82
N ILE A 27 -11.32 -22.19 -20.90
CA ILE A 27 -10.20 -21.25 -20.95
C ILE A 27 -10.69 -19.92 -21.51
N ALA A 28 -10.38 -18.84 -20.81
CA ALA A 28 -10.75 -17.50 -21.21
C ALA A 28 -9.68 -16.48 -20.82
N GLY A 29 -9.62 -15.36 -21.56
CA GLY A 29 -8.72 -14.29 -21.23
C GLY A 29 -8.52 -13.25 -22.33
N ALA A 30 -7.85 -12.16 -21.96
CA ALA A 30 -7.42 -11.12 -22.87
C ALA A 30 -6.17 -10.41 -22.31
N GLY A 31 -5.20 -10.10 -23.18
CA GLY A 31 -3.95 -9.45 -22.77
C GLY A 31 -3.18 -10.30 -21.75
N VAL A 32 -2.92 -9.72 -20.57
CA VAL A 32 -2.23 -10.37 -19.44
C VAL A 32 -3.17 -11.07 -18.46
N HIS A 33 -4.48 -11.11 -18.74
CA HIS A 33 -5.49 -11.67 -17.86
C HIS A 33 -6.05 -12.97 -18.45
N TRP A 34 -5.34 -14.09 -18.27
CA TRP A 34 -5.75 -15.42 -18.71
C TRP A 34 -6.04 -16.34 -17.53
N HIS A 35 -7.04 -17.20 -17.66
CA HIS A 35 -7.40 -18.18 -16.64
C HIS A 35 -8.02 -19.44 -17.25
N CYS A 36 -8.01 -20.51 -16.46
CA CYS A 36 -8.80 -21.71 -16.70
C CYS A 36 -9.87 -21.83 -15.61
N ASP A 37 -11.11 -22.08 -16.00
CA ASP A 37 -12.18 -22.46 -15.08
C ASP A 37 -12.40 -23.96 -15.19
N ILE A 38 -12.54 -24.64 -14.05
CA ILE A 38 -12.82 -26.08 -14.00
C ILE A 38 -13.87 -26.37 -12.94
N SER A 39 -14.83 -27.23 -13.25
CA SER A 39 -15.90 -27.60 -12.31
C SER A 39 -16.28 -29.07 -12.38
N HIS A 40 -16.70 -29.59 -11.22
CA HIS A 40 -17.19 -30.95 -11.04
C HIS A 40 -18.20 -30.96 -9.89
N ASN A 41 -19.41 -31.48 -10.14
CA ASN A 41 -20.53 -31.40 -9.20
C ASN A 41 -20.81 -29.95 -8.74
N ASN A 42 -20.93 -29.72 -7.44
CA ASN A 42 -21.13 -28.41 -6.84
C ASN A 42 -19.82 -27.69 -6.50
N ARG A 43 -18.67 -28.10 -7.07
CA ARG A 43 -17.37 -27.49 -6.80
C ARG A 43 -16.75 -26.95 -8.07
N SER A 44 -16.03 -25.84 -7.94
CA SER A 44 -15.29 -25.25 -9.04
C SER A 44 -13.98 -24.63 -8.58
N CYS A 45 -13.06 -24.46 -9.52
CA CYS A 45 -11.83 -23.71 -9.37
C CYS A 45 -11.68 -22.74 -10.53
N ARG A 46 -11.16 -21.54 -10.24
CA ARG A 46 -10.62 -20.62 -11.24
C ARG A 46 -9.11 -20.53 -11.04
N ILE A 47 -8.34 -20.77 -12.09
CA ILE A 47 -6.87 -20.74 -12.07
C ILE A 47 -6.39 -19.60 -12.97
N SER A 48 -6.09 -18.45 -12.38
CA SER A 48 -5.50 -17.31 -13.08
C SER A 48 -4.00 -17.51 -13.29
N CYS A 49 -3.53 -17.30 -14.52
CA CYS A 49 -2.17 -17.54 -14.95
C CYS A 49 -1.38 -16.23 -15.07
N PHE A 50 -0.23 -16.15 -14.41
CA PHE A 50 0.67 -15.00 -14.46
C PHE A 50 2.04 -15.41 -14.97
N ALA A 51 2.68 -14.54 -15.75
CA ALA A 51 4.08 -14.68 -16.12
C ALA A 51 4.90 -13.59 -15.42
N THR A 52 5.58 -13.94 -14.32
CA THR A 52 6.50 -13.01 -13.65
C THR A 52 7.92 -13.39 -14.04
N GLU A 53 8.60 -12.50 -14.77
CA GLU A 53 9.96 -12.69 -15.28
C GLU A 53 10.12 -13.98 -16.10
N SER A 54 10.50 -15.10 -15.48
CA SER A 54 10.73 -16.39 -16.12
C SER A 54 9.82 -17.50 -15.56
N ILE A 55 9.06 -17.23 -14.51
CA ILE A 55 8.33 -18.24 -13.74
C ILE A 55 6.83 -18.07 -13.97
N ALA A 56 6.16 -19.18 -14.30
CA ALA A 56 4.71 -19.24 -14.33
C ALA A 56 4.17 -19.33 -12.90
N GLU A 57 3.24 -18.46 -12.57
CA GLU A 57 2.58 -18.41 -11.26
C GLU A 57 1.08 -18.57 -11.44
N PHE A 58 0.46 -19.33 -10.53
CA PHE A 58 -0.94 -19.72 -10.60
C PHE A 58 -1.65 -19.25 -9.35
N TYR A 59 -2.64 -18.36 -9.52
CA TYR A 59 -3.59 -18.02 -8.46
C TYR A 59 -4.85 -18.86 -8.64
N THR A 60 -5.21 -19.63 -7.63
CA THR A 60 -6.39 -20.50 -7.66
C THR A 60 -7.40 -20.08 -6.62
N THR A 61 -8.66 -19.88 -7.01
CA THR A 61 -9.78 -19.77 -6.07
C THR A 61 -10.55 -21.09 -6.04
N TYR A 62 -10.81 -21.61 -4.85
CA TYR A 62 -11.57 -22.84 -4.62
C TYR A 62 -12.99 -22.47 -4.18
N ARG A 63 -13.99 -22.95 -4.92
CA ARG A 63 -15.41 -22.62 -4.71
C ARG A 63 -16.23 -23.86 -4.48
N GLN A 64 -17.16 -23.76 -3.55
CA GLN A 64 -18.26 -24.70 -3.38
C GLN A 64 -19.54 -23.91 -3.56
N GLU A 65 -20.39 -24.37 -4.48
CA GLU A 65 -21.55 -23.66 -4.98
C GLU A 65 -21.15 -22.28 -5.53
N SER A 66 -21.66 -21.20 -4.95
CA SER A 66 -21.34 -19.82 -5.31
C SER A 66 -20.40 -19.11 -4.34
N CYS A 67 -19.90 -19.80 -3.31
CA CYS A 67 -19.08 -19.21 -2.26
C CYS A 67 -17.59 -19.53 -2.44
N ASP A 68 -16.75 -18.49 -2.41
CA ASP A 68 -15.30 -18.65 -2.29
C ASP A 68 -14.97 -19.29 -0.94
N SER A 69 -14.34 -20.46 -0.97
CA SER A 69 -13.99 -21.24 0.23
C SER A 69 -12.53 -21.04 0.64
N ALA A 70 -11.63 -20.92 -0.34
CA ALA A 70 -10.20 -20.75 -0.12
C ALA A 70 -9.51 -20.18 -1.38
N SER A 71 -8.24 -19.81 -1.23
CA SER A 71 -7.38 -19.37 -2.32
C SER A 71 -5.96 -19.91 -2.18
N SER A 72 -5.20 -19.91 -3.28
CA SER A 72 -3.76 -20.18 -3.26
C SER A 72 -3.04 -19.41 -4.36
N ARG A 73 -1.75 -19.16 -4.17
CA ARG A 73 -0.88 -18.56 -5.19
C ARG A 73 0.50 -19.18 -5.15
N ILE A 74 0.88 -19.94 -6.18
CA ILE A 74 2.17 -20.65 -6.21
C ILE A 74 2.81 -20.72 -7.60
N PRO A 75 4.14 -20.81 -7.68
CA PRO A 75 4.87 -20.99 -8.93
C PRO A 75 5.00 -22.47 -9.33
N SER A 76 3.92 -23.26 -9.31
CA SER A 76 3.99 -24.70 -9.63
C SER A 76 2.68 -25.26 -10.19
N SER A 77 2.64 -25.52 -11.50
CA SER A 77 1.47 -26.12 -12.16
C SER A 77 1.09 -27.46 -11.54
N LYS A 78 2.08 -28.33 -11.29
CA LYS A 78 1.88 -29.65 -10.69
C LYS A 78 1.18 -29.57 -9.33
N ASN A 79 1.64 -28.70 -8.45
CA ASN A 79 1.04 -28.56 -7.11
C ASN A 79 -0.35 -27.93 -7.19
N THR A 80 -0.54 -26.95 -8.07
CA THR A 80 -1.86 -26.35 -8.36
C THR A 80 -2.85 -27.42 -8.79
N LEU A 81 -2.47 -28.26 -9.76
CA LEU A 81 -3.32 -29.33 -10.28
C LEU A 81 -3.65 -30.39 -9.23
N ASN A 82 -2.71 -30.74 -8.37
CA ASN A 82 -2.95 -31.69 -7.29
C ASN A 82 -3.97 -31.15 -6.28
N ALA A 83 -3.83 -29.89 -5.84
CA ALA A 83 -4.80 -29.26 -4.94
C ALA A 83 -6.19 -29.10 -5.59
N VAL A 84 -6.24 -28.72 -6.88
CA VAL A 84 -7.49 -28.65 -7.65
C VAL A 84 -8.15 -30.03 -7.76
N THR A 85 -7.37 -31.08 -8.01
CA THR A 85 -7.87 -32.47 -8.07
C THR A 85 -8.52 -32.87 -6.76
N ASP A 86 -7.82 -32.66 -5.64
CA ASP A 86 -8.32 -33.06 -4.32
C ASP A 86 -9.60 -32.28 -3.95
N TRP A 87 -9.63 -30.97 -4.26
CA TRP A 87 -10.82 -30.15 -4.04
C TRP A 87 -12.02 -30.64 -4.85
N LEU A 88 -11.86 -30.83 -6.16
CA LEU A 88 -12.95 -31.26 -7.04
C LEU A 88 -13.41 -32.70 -6.79
N ASN A 89 -12.57 -33.52 -6.17
CA ASN A 89 -12.91 -34.87 -5.69
C ASN A 89 -13.60 -34.91 -4.32
N GLY A 90 -13.90 -33.76 -3.71
CA GLY A 90 -14.67 -33.73 -2.46
C GLY A 90 -13.86 -33.54 -1.18
N SER A 91 -12.52 -33.41 -1.25
CA SER A 91 -11.70 -33.15 -0.06
C SER A 91 -12.14 -31.87 0.62
N ASP A 92 -12.34 -31.90 1.94
CA ASP A 92 -12.69 -30.71 2.70
C ASP A 92 -11.49 -29.76 2.86
N LEU A 93 -11.75 -28.58 3.40
CA LEU A 93 -10.73 -27.55 3.57
C LEU A 93 -9.65 -27.95 4.58
N ALA A 94 -10.02 -28.72 5.62
CA ALA A 94 -9.07 -29.23 6.60
C ALA A 94 -8.04 -30.17 5.94
N THR A 95 -8.51 -31.08 5.09
CA THR A 95 -7.66 -31.98 4.30
C THR A 95 -6.75 -31.21 3.36
N LEU A 96 -7.26 -30.18 2.67
CA LEU A 96 -6.43 -29.32 1.83
C LEU A 96 -5.34 -28.61 2.65
N TYR A 97 -5.68 -28.09 3.83
CA TYR A 97 -4.73 -27.40 4.70
C TYR A 97 -3.62 -28.29 5.24
N GLU A 98 -3.91 -29.56 5.50
CA GLU A 98 -2.94 -30.55 5.93
C GLU A 98 -1.98 -30.92 4.80
N ARG A 99 -2.50 -31.13 3.58
CA ARG A 99 -1.71 -31.59 2.43
C ARG A 99 -0.98 -30.46 1.69
N TYR A 100 -1.52 -29.26 1.70
CA TYR A 100 -1.06 -28.13 0.90
C TYR A 100 -0.88 -26.87 1.75
N ALA A 101 0.33 -26.71 2.29
CA ALA A 101 0.70 -25.55 3.12
C ALA A 101 0.50 -24.18 2.43
N PHE A 102 0.40 -24.16 1.10
CA PHE A 102 0.19 -22.95 0.30
C PHE A 102 -1.28 -22.51 0.22
N VAL A 103 -2.25 -23.36 0.57
CA VAL A 103 -3.68 -23.00 0.53
C VAL A 103 -4.00 -22.10 1.73
N ASP A 104 -4.56 -20.93 1.45
CA ASP A 104 -4.82 -19.83 2.39
C ASP A 104 -3.58 -19.47 3.24
N HIS A 105 -2.36 -19.68 2.72
CA HIS A 105 -1.11 -19.54 3.48
C HIS A 105 -1.04 -18.21 4.26
N LYS A 106 -1.21 -17.07 3.57
CA LYS A 106 -1.14 -15.73 4.17
C LYS A 106 -2.22 -15.52 5.24
N LYS A 107 -3.46 -15.91 4.96
CA LYS A 107 -4.60 -15.82 5.90
C LYS A 107 -4.35 -16.65 7.15
N ARG A 108 -3.95 -17.92 6.98
CA ARG A 108 -3.66 -18.85 8.08
C ARG A 108 -2.49 -18.36 8.91
N TYR A 109 -1.43 -17.87 8.26
CA TYR A 109 -0.29 -17.29 8.95
C TYR A 109 -0.70 -16.11 9.83
N LEU A 110 -1.44 -15.15 9.26
CA LEU A 110 -1.90 -13.97 10.02
C LEU A 110 -2.88 -14.37 11.15
N ALA A 111 -3.78 -15.33 10.93
CA ALA A 111 -4.68 -15.82 11.97
C ALA A 111 -3.92 -16.48 13.13
N GLN A 112 -2.94 -17.33 12.83
CA GLN A 112 -2.09 -17.95 13.84
C GLN A 112 -1.28 -16.90 14.61
N LEU A 113 -0.70 -15.93 13.90
CA LEU A 113 0.03 -14.82 14.51
C LEU A 113 -0.87 -14.00 15.44
N TRP A 114 -2.11 -13.73 15.02
CA TRP A 114 -3.11 -13.03 15.81
C TRP A 114 -3.41 -13.74 17.12
N GLU A 115 -3.72 -15.04 17.07
CA GLU A 115 -3.99 -15.86 18.25
C GLU A 115 -2.79 -15.88 19.21
N GLN A 116 -1.58 -16.10 18.70
CA GLN A 116 -0.37 -16.12 19.52
C GLN A 116 -0.10 -14.79 20.21
N VAL A 117 -0.26 -13.67 19.50
CA VAL A 117 -0.09 -12.33 20.06
C VAL A 117 -1.10 -12.08 21.19
N LEU A 118 -2.36 -12.45 21.00
CA LEU A 118 -3.39 -12.26 22.03
C LEU A 118 -3.18 -13.16 23.25
N VAL A 119 -2.61 -14.35 23.08
CA VAL A 119 -2.22 -15.22 24.20
C VAL A 119 -1.06 -14.61 24.97
N MET A 120 -0.06 -14.04 24.29
CA MET A 120 1.11 -13.44 24.92
C MET A 120 0.80 -12.13 25.63
N GLU A 121 -0.09 -11.31 25.06
CA GLU A 121 -0.46 -10.01 25.61
C GLU A 121 -2.00 -9.86 25.65
N PRO A 122 -2.67 -10.47 26.66
CA PRO A 122 -4.13 -10.47 26.76
C PRO A 122 -4.77 -9.07 26.84
N ASP A 123 -4.03 -8.08 27.32
CA ASP A 123 -4.47 -6.68 27.37
C ASP A 123 -4.80 -6.11 25.98
N LEU A 124 -4.20 -6.64 24.91
CA LEU A 124 -4.53 -6.26 23.53
C LEU A 124 -5.99 -6.60 23.20
N ALA A 125 -6.50 -7.75 23.65
CA ALA A 125 -7.89 -8.16 23.41
C ALA A 125 -8.90 -7.24 24.10
N ILE A 126 -8.50 -6.58 25.19
CA ILE A 126 -9.35 -5.70 26.00
C ILE A 126 -9.29 -4.25 25.50
N SER A 127 -8.09 -3.77 25.17
CA SER A 127 -7.82 -2.34 24.92
C SER A 127 -7.76 -1.97 23.43
N THR A 128 -7.88 -2.94 22.54
CA THR A 128 -7.81 -2.73 21.08
C THR A 128 -8.95 -3.43 20.36
N SER A 129 -9.34 -2.90 19.21
CA SER A 129 -10.08 -3.69 18.23
C SER A 129 -9.07 -4.39 17.31
N SER A 130 -9.34 -5.64 16.98
CA SER A 130 -8.52 -6.40 16.03
C SER A 130 -9.36 -7.21 15.07
N GLU A 131 -8.86 -7.36 13.85
CA GLU A 131 -9.60 -8.00 12.76
C GLU A 131 -8.66 -8.50 11.66
N LEU A 132 -9.01 -9.66 11.11
CA LEU A 132 -8.40 -10.19 9.89
C LEU A 132 -9.37 -9.98 8.73
N ARG A 133 -9.00 -9.12 7.79
CA ARG A 133 -9.81 -8.78 6.60
C ARG A 133 -9.16 -9.30 5.33
N GLN A 134 -9.99 -9.69 4.39
CA GLN A 134 -9.57 -9.92 3.01
C GLN A 134 -9.75 -8.62 2.23
N GLU A 135 -8.67 -8.13 1.61
CA GLU A 135 -8.70 -6.89 0.83
C GLU A 135 -9.09 -7.20 -0.62
N TRP A 136 -8.24 -7.97 -1.32
CA TRP A 136 -8.47 -8.37 -2.69
C TRP A 136 -7.67 -9.62 -3.04
N GLY A 137 -8.29 -10.60 -3.72
CA GLY A 137 -7.61 -11.84 -4.11
C GLY A 137 -7.04 -12.62 -2.92
N ASP A 138 -5.76 -12.99 -2.99
CA ASP A 138 -4.99 -13.63 -1.89
C ASP A 138 -4.41 -12.63 -0.87
N SER A 139 -4.80 -11.34 -0.93
CA SER A 139 -4.31 -10.32 -0.01
C SER A 139 -5.16 -10.24 1.25
N TYR A 140 -4.51 -10.40 2.40
CA TYR A 140 -5.10 -10.30 3.73
C TYR A 140 -4.36 -9.26 4.57
N GLU A 141 -5.11 -8.55 5.40
CA GLU A 141 -4.60 -7.59 6.37
C GLU A 141 -5.11 -7.97 7.76
N LEU A 142 -4.19 -8.10 8.72
CA LEU A 142 -4.50 -8.16 10.14
C LEU A 142 -4.32 -6.76 10.73
N ALA A 143 -5.40 -6.16 11.19
CA ALA A 143 -5.39 -4.83 11.78
C ALA A 143 -5.58 -4.92 13.30
N PHE A 144 -4.81 -4.13 14.03
CA PHE A 144 -5.02 -3.79 15.44
C PHE A 144 -5.17 -2.28 15.54
N SER A 145 -6.17 -1.79 16.27
CA SER A 145 -6.37 -0.35 16.46
C SER A 145 -6.86 0.01 17.86
N SER A 146 -6.40 1.16 18.35
CA SER A 146 -6.80 1.75 19.62
C SER A 146 -6.80 3.26 19.48
N GLU A 147 -7.99 3.87 19.51
CA GLU A 147 -8.20 5.31 19.36
C GLU A 147 -7.49 5.87 18.12
N ASP A 148 -6.42 6.64 18.31
CA ASP A 148 -5.61 7.30 17.30
C ASP A 148 -4.39 6.48 16.88
N ARG A 149 -4.21 5.24 17.34
CA ARG A 149 -3.06 4.39 16.98
C ARG A 149 -3.51 3.10 16.33
N ALA A 150 -2.76 2.66 15.33
CA ALA A 150 -3.00 1.38 14.69
C ALA A 150 -1.70 0.67 14.32
N CYS A 151 -1.82 -0.64 14.13
CA CYS A 151 -0.84 -1.48 13.46
C CYS A 151 -1.56 -2.32 12.40
N ARG A 152 -1.01 -2.40 11.20
CA ARG A 152 -1.52 -3.23 10.11
C ARG A 152 -0.43 -4.19 9.67
N LEU A 153 -0.75 -5.48 9.62
CA LEU A 153 0.13 -6.54 9.16
C LEU A 153 -0.40 -7.10 7.85
N SER A 154 0.41 -7.03 6.80
CA SER A 154 0.07 -7.63 5.50
C SER A 154 1.33 -8.08 4.77
N PHE A 155 1.18 -9.09 3.90
CA PHE A 155 2.27 -9.53 3.04
C PHE A 155 2.37 -8.61 1.82
N TYR A 156 3.56 -8.06 1.58
CA TYR A 156 3.84 -7.31 0.36
C TYR A 156 4.66 -8.13 -0.63
N GLY A 157 4.21 -8.18 -1.89
CA GLY A 157 4.91 -8.88 -2.96
C GLY A 157 5.17 -10.36 -2.65
N LYS A 158 6.44 -10.75 -2.67
CA LYS A 158 6.94 -12.11 -2.42
C LYS A 158 7.65 -12.24 -1.06
N ASN A 159 7.41 -11.32 -0.14
CA ASN A 159 8.02 -11.38 1.19
C ASN A 159 7.57 -12.64 1.92
N GLU A 160 8.52 -13.29 2.59
CA GLU A 160 8.25 -14.47 3.43
C GLU A 160 7.53 -14.11 4.73
N TRP A 161 7.68 -12.86 5.18
CA TRP A 161 7.13 -12.34 6.43
C TRP A 161 6.23 -11.13 6.13
N PRO A 162 5.18 -10.89 6.94
CA PRO A 162 4.35 -9.71 6.76
C PRO A 162 5.14 -8.44 7.12
N ASP A 163 4.73 -7.30 6.57
CA ASP A 163 5.17 -5.99 7.03
C ASP A 163 4.19 -5.49 8.10
N ALA A 164 4.70 -5.14 9.28
CA ALA A 164 3.93 -4.51 10.34
C ALA A 164 4.10 -2.99 10.27
N ARG A 165 3.04 -2.28 9.89
CA ARG A 165 3.01 -0.82 9.69
C ARG A 165 2.29 -0.15 10.85
N PHE A 166 3.00 0.71 11.57
CA PHE A 166 2.49 1.38 12.76
C PHE A 166 2.16 2.82 12.45
N SER A 167 0.94 3.22 12.76
CA SER A 167 0.43 4.55 12.48
C SER A 167 -0.12 5.26 13.72
N TRP A 168 0.03 6.58 13.70
CA TRP A 168 -0.58 7.51 14.65
C TRP A 168 -1.40 8.51 13.84
N ASP A 169 -2.69 8.59 14.13
CA ASP A 169 -3.70 9.38 13.42
C ASP A 169 -3.53 9.13 11.92
N GLU A 170 -3.75 7.87 11.50
CA GLU A 170 -3.67 7.39 10.12
C GLU A 170 -2.33 7.58 9.37
N CYS A 171 -1.33 8.21 9.97
CA CYS A 171 -0.02 8.41 9.36
C CYS A 171 0.95 7.33 9.83
N GLN A 172 1.51 6.60 8.89
CA GLN A 172 2.53 5.60 9.18
C GLN A 172 3.80 6.28 9.69
N LEU A 173 4.24 5.93 10.90
CA LEU A 173 5.43 6.48 11.53
C LEU A 173 6.63 5.54 11.42
N PHE A 174 6.40 4.23 11.45
CA PHE A 174 7.44 3.23 11.29
C PHE A 174 6.88 1.91 10.77
N THR A 175 7.76 1.08 10.24
CA THR A 175 7.43 -0.25 9.71
C THR A 175 8.59 -1.20 9.97
N TYR A 176 8.31 -2.48 10.19
CA TYR A 176 9.31 -3.53 10.21
C TYR A 176 8.68 -4.90 9.89
N GLN A 177 9.52 -5.92 9.67
CA GLN A 177 9.07 -7.29 9.44
C GLN A 177 9.24 -8.11 10.73
N PRO A 178 8.15 -8.56 11.38
CA PRO A 178 8.24 -9.36 12.58
C PRO A 178 8.62 -10.80 12.24
N HIS A 179 9.81 -11.21 12.67
CA HIS A 179 10.27 -12.61 12.63
C HIS A 179 10.09 -13.33 13.98
N ASP A 180 9.81 -12.57 15.04
CA ASP A 180 9.61 -13.06 16.40
C ASP A 180 8.26 -12.56 16.92
N THR A 181 7.35 -13.50 17.18
CA THR A 181 6.00 -13.21 17.67
C THR A 181 6.00 -12.51 19.03
N ALA A 182 6.94 -12.84 19.92
CA ALA A 182 7.04 -12.20 21.23
C ALA A 182 7.50 -10.74 21.12
N GLN A 183 8.44 -10.45 20.21
CA GLN A 183 8.82 -9.07 19.91
C GLN A 183 7.65 -8.28 19.33
N LEU A 184 6.90 -8.86 18.39
CA LEU A 184 5.70 -8.22 17.84
C LEU A 184 4.68 -7.91 18.92
N ALA A 185 4.38 -8.86 19.80
CA ALA A 185 3.44 -8.67 20.90
C ALA A 185 3.87 -7.53 21.84
N GLY A 186 5.16 -7.49 22.20
CA GLY A 186 5.72 -6.40 23.02
C GLY A 186 5.60 -5.03 22.34
N VAL A 187 5.90 -4.94 21.04
CA VAL A 187 5.77 -3.69 20.28
C VAL A 187 4.30 -3.26 20.17
N LEU A 188 3.38 -4.20 19.89
CA LEU A 188 1.94 -3.92 19.83
C LEU A 188 1.42 -3.40 21.17
N ARG A 189 1.78 -4.04 22.28
CA ARG A 189 1.39 -3.60 23.62
C ARG A 189 1.94 -2.22 23.95
N GLY A 190 3.24 -1.99 23.73
CA GLY A 190 3.87 -0.70 23.94
C GLY A 190 3.19 0.41 23.13
N TRP A 191 2.92 0.13 21.85
CA TRP A 191 2.32 1.09 20.93
C TRP A 191 0.84 1.38 21.20
N LEU A 192 0.02 0.32 21.29
CA LEU A 192 -1.44 0.42 21.30
C LEU A 192 -2.03 0.51 22.71
N CYS A 193 -1.54 -0.30 23.65
CA CYS A 193 -2.08 -0.36 25.01
C CYS A 193 -1.45 0.73 25.90
N ASN A 194 -0.12 0.73 25.98
CA ASN A 194 0.61 1.63 26.89
C ASN A 194 0.79 3.04 26.31
N LYS A 195 0.42 3.23 25.04
CA LYS A 195 0.55 4.50 24.31
C LYS A 195 1.96 5.10 24.39
N TRP A 196 3.00 4.27 24.41
CA TRP A 196 4.39 4.71 24.49
C TRP A 196 4.71 5.70 23.38
N LYS A 197 5.37 6.79 23.76
CA LYS A 197 5.84 7.79 22.80
C LYS A 197 6.95 7.21 21.90
N PRO A 198 7.15 7.72 20.68
CA PRO A 198 8.24 7.32 19.80
C PRO A 198 9.61 7.24 20.49
N SER A 199 9.98 8.22 21.33
CA SER A 199 11.21 8.21 22.11
C SER A 199 11.33 7.00 23.04
N GLN A 200 10.25 6.65 23.74
CA GLN A 200 10.18 5.48 24.60
C GLN A 200 10.21 4.18 23.78
N MET A 201 9.53 4.12 22.64
CA MET A 201 9.60 2.97 21.73
C MET A 201 11.04 2.71 21.25
N ARG A 202 11.82 3.76 20.98
CA ARG A 202 13.25 3.62 20.62
C ARG A 202 14.11 3.14 21.78
N GLN A 203 13.77 3.48 23.02
CA GLN A 203 14.51 3.00 24.20
C GLN A 203 14.27 1.51 24.42
N GLU A 204 13.02 1.06 24.35
CA GLU A 204 12.67 -0.34 24.62
C GLU A 204 12.92 -1.26 23.42
N PHE A 205 12.83 -0.73 22.21
CA PHE A 205 13.09 -1.46 20.97
C PHE A 205 14.12 -0.70 20.12
N PRO A 206 15.40 -0.67 20.53
CA PRO A 206 16.45 0.11 19.85
C PRO A 206 16.74 -0.33 18.42
N TRP A 207 16.28 -1.53 18.04
CA TRP A 207 16.35 -2.06 16.68
C TRP A 207 15.24 -1.53 15.75
N LEU A 208 14.18 -0.88 16.28
CA LEU A 208 13.14 -0.26 15.46
C LEU A 208 13.67 1.01 14.80
N LYS A 209 13.52 1.09 13.47
CA LYS A 209 13.82 2.29 12.70
C LYS A 209 12.62 3.25 12.73
N ILE A 210 12.53 4.05 13.78
CA ILE A 210 11.49 5.07 13.95
C ILE A 210 12.01 6.42 13.42
N GLY A 211 11.47 6.87 12.28
CA GLY A 211 11.92 8.08 11.60
C GLY A 211 11.55 9.39 12.31
N GLU A 212 12.12 10.50 11.83
CA GLU A 212 11.98 11.84 12.43
C GLU A 212 10.54 12.37 12.45
N LEU A 213 9.67 11.90 11.54
CA LEU A 213 8.24 12.28 11.54
C LEU A 213 7.58 11.95 12.88
N ALA A 214 7.99 10.84 13.51
CA ALA A 214 7.46 10.43 14.79
C ALA A 214 7.76 11.45 15.91
N ASP A 215 8.89 12.16 15.81
CA ASP A 215 9.26 13.18 16.81
C ASP A 215 8.33 14.39 16.74
N TYR A 216 7.87 14.76 15.54
CA TYR A 216 6.85 15.80 15.37
C TYR A 216 5.53 15.41 16.03
N TYR A 217 5.11 14.15 15.87
CA TYR A 217 3.91 13.61 16.52
C TYR A 217 4.04 13.64 18.04
N GLU A 218 5.17 13.17 18.57
CA GLU A 218 5.45 13.17 20.00
C GLU A 218 5.38 14.59 20.61
N ASN A 219 5.86 15.58 19.86
CA ASN A 219 5.91 16.98 20.29
C ASN A 219 4.61 17.76 20.00
N GLY A 220 3.53 17.08 19.58
CA GLY A 220 2.23 17.72 19.32
C GLY A 220 2.21 18.59 18.06
N LYS A 221 3.09 18.31 17.09
CA LYS A 221 3.21 19.03 15.81
C LYS A 221 3.06 18.10 14.59
N PRO A 222 2.06 17.19 14.55
CA PRO A 222 1.96 16.19 13.49
C PRO A 222 1.84 16.81 12.10
N ILE A 223 1.01 17.84 11.96
CA ILE A 223 0.77 18.55 10.69
C ILE A 223 2.06 19.20 10.16
N GLU A 224 2.80 19.92 11.01
CA GLU A 224 4.07 20.55 10.63
C GLU A 224 5.05 19.48 10.13
N GLY A 225 5.17 18.36 10.85
CA GLY A 225 6.04 17.26 10.47
C GLY A 225 5.65 16.60 9.14
N GLU A 226 4.36 16.34 8.92
CA GLU A 226 3.84 15.79 7.67
C GLU A 226 4.14 16.72 6.49
N PHE A 227 3.98 18.04 6.69
CA PHE A 227 4.32 19.02 5.66
C PHE A 227 5.81 19.02 5.40
N VAL A 228 6.66 19.17 6.41
CA VAL A 228 8.12 19.13 6.25
C VAL A 228 8.58 17.88 5.49
N LYS A 229 8.07 16.69 5.85
CA LYS A 229 8.42 15.44 5.16
C LYS A 229 7.91 15.38 3.72
N SER A 230 6.78 16.02 3.42
CA SER A 230 6.30 16.15 2.04
C SER A 230 7.23 17.01 1.19
N TRP A 231 7.89 18.01 1.77
CA TRP A 231 8.91 18.82 1.09
C TRP A 231 10.21 18.05 0.88
N ASP A 232 10.67 17.30 1.89
CA ASP A 232 11.85 16.42 1.75
C ASP A 232 11.68 15.44 0.58
N TYR A 233 10.48 14.85 0.44
CA TYR A 233 10.13 13.98 -0.69
C TYR A 233 10.17 14.71 -2.04
N MET A 234 9.76 15.98 -2.10
CA MET A 234 9.80 16.77 -3.34
C MET A 234 11.21 17.18 -3.74
N GLU A 235 12.07 17.50 -2.78
CA GLU A 235 13.49 17.72 -3.05
C GLU A 235 14.12 16.47 -3.67
N GLN A 236 13.90 15.30 -3.06
CA GLN A 236 14.37 14.03 -3.62
C GLN A 236 13.80 13.75 -5.02
N PHE A 237 12.49 13.94 -5.21
CA PHE A 237 11.84 13.71 -6.49
C PHE A 237 12.46 14.54 -7.61
N TYR A 238 12.65 15.84 -7.40
CA TYR A 238 13.30 16.70 -8.40
C TYR A 238 14.80 16.42 -8.50
N ASP A 239 15.44 15.88 -7.46
CA ASP A 239 16.84 15.48 -7.54
C ASP A 239 17.08 14.31 -8.48
N GLU A 240 16.13 13.38 -8.55
CA GLU A 240 16.14 12.22 -9.44
C GLU A 240 15.71 12.58 -10.88
N LEU A 241 15.03 13.72 -11.08
CA LEU A 241 14.64 14.19 -12.41
C LEU A 241 15.81 14.85 -13.15
N ASN A 242 16.20 14.26 -14.27
CA ASN A 242 17.25 14.78 -15.15
C ASN A 242 16.70 15.73 -16.23
N TYR A 243 16.02 16.80 -15.82
CA TYR A 243 15.54 17.86 -16.74
C TYR A 243 16.48 19.07 -16.75
N PRO A 244 16.58 19.83 -17.86
CA PRO A 244 17.45 21.01 -17.95
C PRO A 244 17.14 22.08 -16.88
N TYR A 245 15.88 22.20 -16.47
CA TYR A 245 15.41 23.20 -15.50
C TYR A 245 15.51 22.76 -14.04
N THR A 246 15.96 21.53 -13.73
CA THR A 246 16.01 20.98 -12.36
C THR A 246 16.79 21.88 -11.39
N GLY A 247 17.90 22.48 -11.81
CA GLY A 247 18.67 23.41 -10.95
C GLY A 247 17.88 24.67 -10.54
N GLY A 248 17.02 25.17 -11.43
CA GLY A 248 16.10 26.27 -11.14
C GLY A 248 15.02 25.86 -10.14
N VAL A 249 14.46 24.65 -10.30
CA VAL A 249 13.44 24.11 -9.39
C VAL A 249 13.99 23.89 -7.99
N ARG A 250 15.20 23.32 -7.85
CA ARG A 250 15.88 23.17 -6.55
C ARG A 250 16.05 24.51 -5.84
N SER A 251 16.53 25.52 -6.57
CA SER A 251 16.71 26.87 -6.03
C SER A 251 15.38 27.51 -5.62
N PHE A 252 14.32 27.24 -6.36
CA PHE A 252 12.97 27.71 -6.07
C PHE A 252 12.36 27.06 -4.82
N ILE A 253 12.49 25.74 -4.69
CA ILE A 253 12.08 25.00 -3.48
C ILE A 253 12.85 25.51 -2.26
N ALA A 254 14.18 25.58 -2.34
CA ALA A 254 15.02 26.08 -1.26
C ALA A 254 14.63 27.51 -0.83
N ALA A 255 14.33 28.40 -1.77
CA ALA A 255 13.86 29.75 -1.46
C ALA A 255 12.52 29.77 -0.72
N MET A 256 11.59 28.86 -1.04
CA MET A 256 10.33 28.72 -0.31
C MET A 256 10.53 28.15 1.10
N ARG A 257 11.43 27.16 1.26
CA ARG A 257 11.78 26.60 2.57
C ARG A 257 12.42 27.62 3.49
N LEU A 258 13.31 28.48 2.96
CA LEU A 258 13.91 29.59 3.72
C LEU A 258 12.86 30.57 4.26
N LYS A 259 11.68 30.64 3.63
CA LYS A 259 10.53 31.44 4.08
C LYS A 259 9.59 30.69 5.02
N GLY A 260 9.84 29.41 5.30
CA GLY A 260 9.05 28.58 6.20
C GLY A 260 7.74 28.03 5.60
N TYR A 261 7.60 28.05 4.26
CA TYR A 261 6.42 27.49 3.60
C TYR A 261 6.31 25.97 3.81
N ASP A 262 7.42 25.29 4.07
CA ASP A 262 7.49 23.86 4.35
C ASP A 262 6.83 23.44 5.67
N LYS A 263 6.69 24.36 6.61
CA LYS A 263 6.02 24.13 7.89
C LYS A 263 4.51 24.34 7.83
N THR A 264 4.02 24.92 6.74
CA THR A 264 2.66 25.47 6.64
C THR A 264 1.92 25.06 5.38
N LEU A 265 2.61 24.59 4.34
CA LEU A 265 2.00 24.10 3.11
C LEU A 265 2.46 22.66 2.89
N ARG A 266 1.54 21.78 2.50
CA ARG A 266 1.88 20.45 2.03
C ARG A 266 2.40 20.55 0.61
N ALA A 267 3.49 19.85 0.32
CA ALA A 267 3.98 19.66 -1.03
C ALA A 267 3.55 18.31 -1.60
N GLY A 268 3.21 18.29 -2.88
CA GLY A 268 2.85 17.09 -3.63
C GLY A 268 3.19 17.27 -5.10
N GLN A 269 2.91 16.25 -5.91
CA GLN A 269 3.18 16.29 -7.34
C GLN A 269 2.04 15.72 -8.17
N SER A 270 1.99 16.17 -9.43
CA SER A 270 1.31 15.47 -10.52
C SER A 270 2.18 15.54 -11.76
N LEU A 271 2.63 14.37 -12.23
CA LEU A 271 3.68 14.24 -13.25
C LEU A 271 4.93 15.03 -12.80
N SER A 272 5.38 16.02 -13.58
CA SER A 272 6.52 16.89 -13.23
C SER A 272 6.10 18.21 -12.56
N SER A 273 4.84 18.36 -12.17
CA SER A 273 4.34 19.60 -11.55
C SER A 273 4.51 19.54 -10.03
N LEU A 274 4.96 20.63 -9.42
CA LEU A 274 4.93 20.80 -7.96
C LEU A 274 3.57 21.38 -7.57
N ILE A 275 2.93 20.81 -6.56
CA ILE A 275 1.63 21.25 -6.06
C ILE A 275 1.78 21.59 -4.59
N LEU A 276 1.39 22.80 -4.21
CA LEU A 276 1.30 23.23 -2.82
C LEU A 276 -0.17 23.37 -2.42
N SER A 277 -0.54 22.84 -1.26
CA SER A 277 -1.90 22.90 -0.74
C SER A 277 -1.92 22.95 0.79
N ARG A 278 -3.13 23.06 1.35
CA ARG A 278 -3.41 22.93 2.79
C ARG A 278 -4.07 21.60 3.15
N SER A 279 -4.04 20.62 2.23
CA SER A 279 -4.56 19.29 2.53
C SER A 279 -3.65 18.61 3.55
N ARG A 280 -4.24 18.10 4.63
CA ARG A 280 -3.49 17.35 5.63
C ARG A 280 -2.91 16.07 5.04
N ARG A 281 -3.70 15.32 4.27
CA ARG A 281 -3.37 13.98 3.76
C ARG A 281 -2.97 13.98 2.28
N HIS A 282 -2.41 12.85 1.84
CA HIS A 282 -2.20 12.60 0.42
C HIS A 282 -3.55 12.36 -0.30
N GLY A 283 -3.59 12.56 -1.62
CA GLY A 283 -4.83 12.42 -2.40
C GLY A 283 -5.60 13.73 -2.49
N MET A 284 -5.01 14.74 -3.15
CA MET A 284 -5.61 16.06 -3.29
C MET A 284 -6.96 15.99 -4.05
N ARG A 285 -8.00 16.60 -3.49
CA ARG A 285 -9.31 16.73 -4.11
C ARG A 285 -9.37 17.92 -5.07
N LEU A 286 -10.25 17.85 -6.06
CA LEU A 286 -10.36 18.88 -7.10
C LEU A 286 -10.85 20.24 -6.56
N ASP A 287 -11.57 20.24 -5.46
CA ASP A 287 -12.15 21.39 -4.78
C ASP A 287 -11.22 22.03 -3.74
N GLN A 288 -10.08 21.42 -3.42
CA GLN A 288 -9.15 21.97 -2.44
C GLN A 288 -8.35 23.17 -2.97
N PRO A 289 -8.11 24.21 -2.14
CA PRO A 289 -7.20 25.29 -2.48
C PRO A 289 -5.79 24.79 -2.74
N ARG A 290 -5.20 25.25 -3.84
CA ARG A 290 -3.88 24.81 -4.29
C ARG A 290 -3.20 25.82 -5.21
N VAL A 291 -1.88 25.71 -5.24
CA VAL A 291 -1.01 26.35 -6.23
C VAL A 291 -0.20 25.28 -6.92
N ILE A 292 -0.25 25.24 -8.24
CA ILE A 292 0.45 24.28 -9.09
C ILE A 292 1.52 25.03 -9.88
N PHE A 293 2.73 24.51 -9.86
CA PHE A 293 3.88 25.01 -10.61
C PHE A 293 4.24 23.99 -11.68
N GLN A 294 4.17 24.42 -12.94
CA GLN A 294 4.67 23.68 -14.09
C GLN A 294 5.96 24.32 -14.58
N PHE A 295 7.02 23.53 -14.63
CA PHE A 295 8.35 24.01 -14.99
C PHE A 295 8.67 23.66 -16.45
N GLY A 296 9.43 24.52 -17.11
CA GLY A 296 9.94 24.31 -18.45
C GLY A 296 11.18 25.17 -18.72
N ASP A 297 11.78 25.01 -19.89
CA ASP A 297 13.04 25.69 -20.23
C ASP A 297 12.90 27.22 -20.25
N GLU A 298 11.71 27.73 -20.61
CA GLU A 298 11.38 29.16 -20.67
C GLU A 298 10.89 29.75 -19.34
N GLY A 299 10.98 28.99 -18.24
CA GLY A 299 10.58 29.43 -16.89
C GLY A 299 9.50 28.56 -16.26
N MET A 300 8.42 29.16 -15.77
CA MET A 300 7.34 28.41 -15.13
C MET A 300 5.96 29.00 -15.38
N VAL A 301 4.97 28.13 -15.35
CA VAL A 301 3.56 28.50 -15.35
C VAL A 301 2.98 28.14 -13.99
N VAL A 302 2.31 29.11 -13.37
CA VAL A 302 1.64 28.97 -12.09
C VAL A 302 0.14 28.93 -12.31
N TYR A 303 -0.51 27.92 -11.76
CA TYR A 303 -1.96 27.80 -11.71
C TYR A 303 -2.41 27.90 -10.26
N SER A 304 -3.42 28.69 -9.97
CA SER A 304 -3.96 28.82 -8.62
C SER A 304 -5.46 28.65 -8.56
N SER A 305 -5.93 27.96 -7.53
CA SER A 305 -7.32 28.00 -7.06
C SER A 305 -7.29 28.20 -5.55
N LEU A 306 -7.83 29.30 -5.06
CA LEU A 306 -7.78 29.66 -3.63
C LEU A 306 -9.16 29.68 -2.93
N GLN A 307 -10.24 29.63 -3.69
CA GLN A 307 -11.62 29.80 -3.19
C GLN A 307 -12.53 28.59 -3.47
N ASN A 308 -11.98 27.37 -3.43
CA ASN A 308 -12.69 26.14 -3.81
C ASN A 308 -13.37 26.21 -5.19
N GLN A 309 -12.73 26.91 -6.14
CA GLN A 309 -13.23 27.05 -7.49
C GLN A 309 -12.52 26.04 -8.40
N THR A 310 -13.28 25.43 -9.31
CA THR A 310 -12.72 24.58 -10.38
C THR A 310 -11.90 25.39 -11.40
N ASN A 311 -12.10 26.71 -11.46
CA ASN A 311 -11.39 27.59 -12.38
C ASN A 311 -9.99 27.90 -11.88
N LEU A 312 -8.98 27.49 -12.65
CA LEU A 312 -7.58 27.81 -12.39
C LEU A 312 -7.23 29.17 -12.99
N VAL A 313 -6.71 30.07 -12.16
CA VAL A 313 -6.07 31.31 -12.64
C VAL A 313 -4.66 30.95 -13.10
N ARG A 314 -4.33 31.25 -14.37
CA ARG A 314 -3.03 30.95 -14.98
C ARG A 314 -2.16 32.20 -15.06
N SER A 315 -0.91 32.09 -14.63
CA SER A 315 0.12 33.14 -14.74
C SER A 315 1.45 32.55 -15.23
N ALA A 316 2.11 33.20 -16.19
CA ALA A 316 3.37 32.74 -16.75
C ALA A 316 4.55 33.64 -16.30
N TYR A 317 5.67 33.01 -15.96
CA TYR A 317 6.88 33.66 -15.46
C TYR A 317 8.08 33.20 -16.29
N ARG A 318 8.90 34.16 -16.75
CA ARG A 318 10.09 33.90 -17.58
C ARG A 318 11.28 33.28 -16.83
N SER A 319 11.15 33.06 -15.53
CA SER A 319 12.20 32.48 -14.70
C SER A 319 11.60 31.68 -13.56
N ILE A 320 12.26 30.57 -13.20
CA ILE A 320 11.91 29.74 -12.05
C ILE A 320 12.50 30.38 -10.79
N LYS A 321 11.79 31.37 -10.23
CA LYS A 321 12.21 32.12 -9.04
C LYS A 321 11.02 32.50 -8.17
N LEU A 322 11.22 32.50 -6.85
CA LEU A 322 10.23 32.97 -5.89
C LEU A 322 10.11 34.49 -6.02
N SER A 323 8.99 34.94 -6.58
CA SER A 323 8.71 36.36 -6.79
C SER A 323 7.70 36.88 -5.77
N PRO A 324 7.62 38.21 -5.53
CA PRO A 324 6.65 38.79 -4.60
C PRO A 324 5.18 38.44 -4.92
N ALA A 325 4.85 38.27 -6.21
CA ALA A 325 3.52 37.84 -6.64
C ALA A 325 3.22 36.40 -6.20
N ILE A 326 4.21 35.51 -6.27
CA ILE A 326 4.10 34.13 -5.81
C ILE A 326 4.05 34.08 -4.29
N GLU A 327 4.88 34.85 -3.58
CA GLU A 327 4.81 34.95 -2.12
C GLU A 327 3.40 35.41 -1.67
N THR A 328 2.82 36.40 -2.36
CA THR A 328 1.45 36.85 -2.08
C THR A 328 0.45 35.71 -2.25
N LEU A 329 0.55 34.95 -3.34
CA LEU A 329 -0.30 33.80 -3.61
C LEU A 329 -0.15 32.69 -2.56
N LEU A 330 1.08 32.38 -2.15
CA LEU A 330 1.36 31.38 -1.12
C LEU A 330 0.88 31.82 0.27
N ASN A 331 1.02 33.10 0.60
CA ASN A 331 0.48 33.64 1.85
C ASN A 331 -1.05 33.60 1.89
N GLN A 332 -1.71 33.82 0.75
CA GLN A 332 -3.16 33.62 0.63
C GLN A 332 -3.55 32.14 0.76
N LEU A 333 -2.73 31.23 0.22
CA LEU A 333 -2.96 29.79 0.42
C LEU A 333 -2.76 29.39 1.90
N GLN A 334 -1.76 29.94 2.59
CA GLN A 334 -1.53 29.66 4.01
C GLN A 334 -2.69 30.11 4.91
N SER A 335 -3.39 31.18 4.53
CA SER A 335 -4.53 31.68 5.30
C SER A 335 -5.80 30.83 5.13
N THR A 336 -5.81 29.86 4.21
CA THR A 336 -6.93 28.91 4.12
C THR A 336 -6.83 27.84 5.23
N PRO A 337 -7.99 27.34 5.71
CA PRO A 337 -8.03 26.26 6.69
C PRO A 337 -7.28 25.02 6.20
N ILE A 338 -6.71 24.27 7.16
CA ILE A 338 -6.22 22.93 6.89
C ILE A 338 -7.44 22.03 6.74
N ASP A 339 -7.44 21.25 5.67
CA ASP A 339 -8.47 20.28 5.35
C ASP A 339 -8.08 18.87 5.79
#